data_AF-A0A7X1LVX7-F1
#
_entry.id   AF-A0A7X1LVX7-F1
#
_cell.length_a   1.000
_cell.length_b   1.000
_cell.length_c   1.000
_cell.angle_alpha   90.00
_cell.angle_beta   90.00
_cell.angle_gamma   90.00
#
_symmetry.space_group_name_H-M   'P 1'
#
loop_
_entity.id
_entity.type
_entity.pdbx_description
1 polymer ?
#
loop_
_entity_poly.entity_id
_entity_poly.type
_entity_poly.pdbx_seq_one_letter_code
_entity_poly.pdbx_strand_id
1 'polypeptide(L)'
;MRTIAELRAALGVWGFPGDLQSFEQELADADLDDLARVREITQAYRHRVMLRCDPQAMAALMRSTEDVVSELGQKMAEENAR
;
A
#
# COMPACT_ATOMS: atom_id res chain seq x y z
N MET A 1 -13.72 -0.26 -3.03
CA MET A 1 -13.71 1.19 -2.72
C MET A 1 -13.91 1.99 -4.00
N ARG A 2 -15.11 2.54 -4.22
CA ARG A 2 -15.48 3.39 -5.35
C ARG A 2 -15.55 4.88 -5.00
N THR A 3 -15.71 5.26 -3.73
CA THR A 3 -15.85 6.67 -3.32
C THR A 3 -14.71 7.15 -2.41
N ILE A 4 -14.53 8.48 -2.30
CA ILE A 4 -13.59 9.10 -1.34
C ILE A 4 -14.05 8.86 0.11
N ALA A 5 -15.36 8.88 0.37
CA ALA A 5 -15.90 8.58 1.70
C ALA A 5 -15.57 7.14 2.16
N GLU A 6 -15.67 6.17 1.24
CA GLU A 6 -15.23 4.79 1.52
C GLU A 6 -13.72 4.70 1.75
N LEU A 7 -12.91 5.49 1.03
CA LEU A 7 -11.47 5.55 1.25
C LEU A 7 -11.13 6.13 2.63
N ARG A 8 -11.79 7.21 3.06
CA ARG A 8 -11.61 7.77 4.42
C ARG A 8 -11.91 6.76 5.51
N ALA A 9 -13.04 6.06 5.39
CA ALA A 9 -13.41 5.02 6.35
C ALA A 9 -12.37 3.89 6.37
N ALA A 10 -11.90 3.48 5.19
CA ALA A 10 -10.89 2.43 5.08
C ALA A 10 -9.52 2.86 5.61
N LEU A 11 -9.10 4.11 5.41
CA LEU A 11 -7.87 4.65 6.00
C LEU A 11 -7.95 4.73 7.52
N GLY A 12 -9.12 5.05 8.08
CA GLY A 12 -9.33 5.06 9.54
C GLY A 12 -9.23 3.68 10.19
N VAL A 13 -9.62 2.61 9.47
CA VAL A 13 -9.63 1.23 10.02
C VAL A 13 -8.39 0.45 9.63
N TRP A 14 -7.94 0.59 8.38
CA TRP A 14 -6.88 -0.21 7.77
C TRP A 14 -5.66 0.61 7.34
N GLY A 15 -5.70 1.94 7.39
CA GLY A 15 -4.54 2.78 7.07
C GLY A 15 -3.41 2.63 8.08
N PHE A 16 -2.21 3.11 7.71
CA PHE A 16 -1.15 3.29 8.69
C PHE A 16 -1.50 4.44 9.64
N PRO A 17 -1.01 4.44 10.89
CA PRO A 17 -1.18 5.57 11.79
C PRO A 17 -0.71 6.87 11.11
N GLY A 18 -1.61 7.85 11.00
CA GLY A 18 -1.34 9.13 10.33
C GLY A 18 -1.74 9.21 8.86
N ASP A 19 -1.98 8.08 8.16
CA ASP A 19 -2.36 8.10 6.74
C ASP A 19 -3.65 8.90 6.48
N LEU A 20 -4.66 8.77 7.36
CA LEU A 20 -5.90 9.53 7.23
C LEU A 20 -5.63 11.04 7.34
N GLN A 21 -4.76 11.44 8.27
CA GLN A 21 -4.45 12.86 8.50
C GLN A 21 -3.64 13.45 7.34
N SER A 22 -2.66 12.69 6.81
CA SER A 22 -1.90 13.06 5.62
C SER A 22 -2.78 13.13 4.38
N PHE A 23 -3.73 12.19 4.22
CA PHE A 23 -4.68 12.20 3.12
C PHE A 23 -5.57 13.45 3.13
N GLU A 24 -6.15 13.81 4.28
CA GLU A 24 -6.97 15.03 4.37
C GLU A 24 -6.14 16.29 4.14
N GLN A 25 -4.89 16.34 4.63
CA GLN A 25 -4.01 17.48 4.40
C GLN A 25 -3.67 17.63 2.91
N GLU A 26 -3.24 16.55 2.26
CA GLU A 26 -2.94 16.56 0.82
C GLU A 26 -4.16 16.93 -0.03
N LEU A 27 -5.37 16.51 0.38
CA LEU A 27 -6.60 16.87 -0.30
C LEU A 27 -7.00 18.33 -0.07
N ALA A 28 -6.74 18.89 1.12
CA ALA A 28 -6.99 20.28 1.44
C ALA A 28 -6.01 21.23 0.73
N ASP A 29 -4.77 20.78 0.53
CA ASP A 29 -3.72 21.53 -0.18
C ASP A 29 -3.86 21.41 -1.71
N ALA A 30 -4.61 20.43 -2.20
CA ALA A 30 -4.89 20.26 -3.61
C ALA A 30 -5.96 21.25 -4.10
N ASP A 31 -5.76 21.76 -5.31
CA ASP A 31 -6.84 22.44 -6.03
C ASP A 31 -7.92 21.41 -6.40
N LEU A 32 -9.13 21.60 -5.88
CA LEU A 32 -10.24 20.67 -6.11
C LEU A 32 -10.77 20.73 -7.55
N ASP A 33 -10.45 21.81 -8.28
CA ASP A 33 -10.74 21.92 -9.71
C ASP A 33 -9.71 21.13 -10.55
N ASP A 34 -8.55 20.81 -9.98
CA ASP A 34 -7.60 19.86 -10.55
C ASP A 34 -7.99 18.41 -10.22
N LEU A 35 -8.97 17.90 -10.99
CA LEU A 35 -9.46 16.54 -10.86
C LEU A 35 -8.38 15.47 -11.12
N ALA A 36 -7.33 15.79 -11.89
CA ALA A 36 -6.23 14.86 -12.13
C ALA A 36 -5.42 14.68 -10.85
N ARG A 37 -5.10 15.78 -10.17
CA ARG A 37 -4.38 15.77 -8.89
C ARG A 37 -5.17 15.07 -7.80
N VAL A 38 -6.46 15.37 -7.66
CA VAL A 38 -7.35 14.69 -6.69
C VAL A 38 -7.42 13.19 -6.95
N ARG A 39 -7.46 12.78 -8.22
CA ARG A 39 -7.45 11.37 -8.62
C ARG A 39 -6.14 10.68 -8.25
N GLU A 40 -5.00 11.31 -8.46
CA GLU A 40 -3.69 10.75 -8.09
C GLU A 40 -3.58 10.50 -6.59
N ILE A 41 -3.93 11.50 -5.77
CA ILE A 41 -3.95 11.39 -4.31
C ILE A 41 -4.86 10.22 -3.89
N THR A 42 -6.09 10.21 -4.40
CA THR A 42 -7.06 9.14 -4.09
C THR A 42 -6.55 7.75 -4.47
N GLN A 43 -5.85 7.62 -5.61
CA GLN A 43 -5.31 6.34 -6.06
C GLN A 43 -4.12 5.86 -5.23
N ALA A 44 -3.21 6.76 -4.85
CA ALA A 44 -2.07 6.43 -4.01
C ALA A 44 -2.53 5.83 -2.67
N TYR A 45 -3.48 6.49 -2.00
CA TYR A 45 -4.00 6.02 -0.72
C TYR A 45 -4.89 4.77 -0.86
N ARG A 46 -5.67 4.64 -1.95
CA ARG A 46 -6.40 3.40 -2.23
C ARG A 46 -5.46 2.21 -2.40
N HIS A 47 -4.34 2.39 -3.10
CA HIS A 47 -3.34 1.35 -3.30
C HIS A 47 -2.74 0.90 -1.96
N ARG A 48 -2.42 1.84 -1.05
CA ARG A 48 -1.92 1.51 0.29
C ARG A 48 -2.91 0.68 1.10
N VAL A 49 -4.19 1.07 1.11
CA VAL A 49 -5.23 0.29 1.78
C VAL A 49 -5.38 -1.10 1.16
N MET A 50 -5.38 -1.20 -0.17
CA MET A 50 -5.49 -2.49 -0.86
C MET A 50 -4.31 -3.41 -0.57
N LEU A 51 -3.07 -2.90 -0.51
CA LEU A 51 -1.90 -3.69 -0.11
C LEU A 51 -2.04 -4.31 1.28
N ARG A 52 -2.72 -3.62 2.21
CA ARG A 52 -2.96 -4.16 3.55
C ARG A 52 -4.16 -5.11 3.60
N CYS A 53 -5.17 -4.89 2.76
CA CYS A 53 -6.33 -5.77 2.67
C CYS A 53 -6.06 -7.03 1.85
N ASP A 54 -4.97 -7.09 1.08
CA ASP A 54 -4.51 -8.28 0.37
C ASP A 54 -3.74 -9.21 1.34
N PRO A 55 -4.31 -10.39 1.69
CA PRO A 55 -3.68 -11.32 2.61
C PRO A 55 -2.33 -11.83 2.11
N GLN A 56 -2.13 -11.94 0.80
CA GLN A 56 -0.89 -12.38 0.20
C GLN A 56 0.18 -11.28 0.25
N ALA A 57 -0.21 -10.03 0.01
CA ALA A 57 0.69 -8.89 0.16
C ALA A 57 1.08 -8.65 1.62
N MET A 58 0.16 -8.83 2.58
CA MET A 58 0.48 -8.81 4.01
C MET A 58 1.38 -9.95 4.43
N ALA A 59 1.14 -11.18 3.95
CA ALA A 59 2.02 -12.30 4.21
C ALA A 59 3.44 -12.05 3.67
N ALA A 60 3.57 -11.45 2.47
CA ALA A 60 4.86 -11.08 1.90
C ALA A 60 5.57 -9.98 2.70
N LEU A 61 4.84 -8.99 3.22
CA LEU A 61 5.39 -7.93 4.07
C LEU A 61 5.73 -8.41 5.49
N MET A 62 5.08 -9.47 5.99
CA MET A 62 5.36 -10.09 7.28
C MET A 62 6.45 -11.17 7.22
N ARG A 63 6.90 -11.59 6.03
CA ARG A 63 8.02 -12.51 5.90
C ARG A 63 9.28 -11.87 6.47
N SER A 64 10.01 -12.63 7.29
CA SER A 64 11.30 -12.17 7.79
C SER A 64 12.26 -11.97 6.63
N THR A 65 13.09 -10.93 6.71
CA THR A 65 14.19 -10.73 5.76
C THR A 65 15.10 -11.95 5.70
N GLU A 66 15.26 -12.67 6.81
CA GLU A 66 16.01 -13.93 6.88
C GLU A 66 15.38 -15.04 6.03
N ASP A 67 14.05 -15.15 6.01
CA ASP A 67 13.34 -16.15 5.20
C ASP A 67 13.49 -15.86 3.70
N VAL A 68 13.53 -14.58 3.33
CA VAL A 68 13.73 -14.15 1.94
C VAL A 68 15.18 -14.42 1.49
N VAL A 69 16.16 -14.13 2.36
CA VAL A 69 17.58 -14.38 2.09
C VAL A 69 17.86 -15.89 1.97
N SER A 70 17.26 -16.71 2.83
CA SER A 70 17.40 -18.17 2.78
C SER A 70 16.83 -18.76 1.48
N GLU A 71 15.65 -18.31 1.05
CA GLU A 71 15.04 -18.76 -0.20
C GLU A 71 15.88 -18.35 -1.43
N LEU A 72 16.42 -17.13 -1.43
CA LEU A 72 17.29 -16.65 -2.49
C LEU A 72 18.57 -17.49 -2.59
N GLY A 73 19.15 -17.84 -1.44
CA GLY A 73 20.33 -18.70 -1.35
C GLY A 73 20.08 -20.11 -1.90
N GLN A 74 18.93 -20.71 -1.60
CA GLN A 74 18.54 -22.01 -2.16
C GLN A 74 18.37 -21.96 -3.69
N LYS A 75 17.66 -20.94 -4.20
CA LYS A 75 17.44 -20.78 -5.64
C LYS A 75 18.74 -20.59 -6.42
N MET A 76 19.67 -19.78 -5.91
CA MET A 76 20.98 -19.63 -6.54
C MET A 76 21.81 -20.92 -6.49
N ALA A 77 21.70 -21.71 -5.43
CA ALA A 77 22.38 -23.00 -5.34
C ALA A 77 21.80 -24.04 -6.32
N GLU A 78 20.49 -24.03 -6.54
CA GLU A 78 19.81 -24.91 -7.51
C GLU A 78 20.13 -24.53 -8.96
N GLU A 79 20.22 -23.23 -9.29
CA GLU A 79 20.66 -22.78 -10.62
C GLU A 79 22.12 -23.12 -10.90
N ASN A 80 22.99 -23.05 -9.90
CA ASN A 80 24.42 -23.34 -10.06
C ASN A 80 24.75 -24.84 -10.06
N ALA A 81 23.78 -25.70 -9.75
CA ALA A 81 23.90 -27.16 -9.76
C ALA A 81 23.37 -27.81 -11.06
N ARG A 82 22.88 -27.00 -12.00
CA ARG A 82 22.38 -27.40 -13.33
C ARG A 82 23.37 -27.07 -14.42
#